data_AF-W9S1L0-F1
#
_entry.id   AF-W9S1L0-F1
#
_cell.length_a   1.000
_cell.length_b   1.000
_cell.length_c   1.000
_cell.angle_alpha   90.00
_cell.angle_beta   90.00
_cell.angle_gamma   90.00
#
_symmetry.space_group_name_H-M   'P 1'
#
loop_
_entity.id
_entity.type
_entity.pdbx_description
1 polymer ?
#
loop_
_entity_poly.entity_id
_entity_poly.type
_entity_poly.pdbx_seq_one_letter_code
_entity_poly.pdbx_strand_id
1 'polypeptide(L)'
;MNNKTINEDRIVLLESALSKASMDNKTVIIAIVNKAYVEGDNGKRMLDLFLEGFRVGEDTQGLSSHLLLVAVDQTSFERCKFLWLNCYKLETDGVDFTGEKVYMSRDFINMMWRRTLFLGEVLKRGYSFIFTDTDVLWLRNPFHRLSNNQSIDLQISTDNFNGDPRSKTNPINTGFYMVRSNNKTISLFDAWYARKNSSQGMKEQDVLQGKIKEGIFGELKLTVRFLDTLYFSGFCEDSKDFRAVTSVHANCCRTIDAKVADLTAVIRDWKRFRSSRSFSNSNQTSAISATAMNVYAQVNAIPMLNGMNFKVWKENMEIVLGCMDLDLALRTERPTATTENLNTNKIEK
;
A
#
# COMPACT_ATOMS: atom_id res chain seq x y z
N MET A 1 9.13 10.62 -31.29
CA MET A 1 8.36 9.38 -31.10
C MET A 1 6.89 9.70 -31.25
N ASN A 2 6.11 8.88 -31.95
CA ASN A 2 4.68 9.13 -32.21
C ASN A 2 3.83 8.79 -30.96
N ASN A 3 2.73 9.54 -30.73
CA ASN A 3 1.82 9.34 -29.60
C ASN A 3 1.26 7.91 -29.47
N LYS A 4 1.17 7.17 -30.58
CA LYS A 4 0.72 5.77 -30.59
C LYS A 4 1.69 4.83 -29.86
N THR A 5 2.99 4.97 -30.11
CA THR A 5 4.05 4.16 -29.49
C THR A 5 4.15 4.43 -27.99
N ILE A 6 4.04 5.70 -27.58
CA ILE A 6 4.05 6.09 -26.16
C ILE A 6 2.88 5.44 -25.40
N ASN A 7 1.70 5.34 -26.01
CA ASN A 7 0.53 4.75 -25.37
C ASN A 7 0.66 3.21 -25.26
N GLU A 8 1.22 2.55 -26.28
CA GLU A 8 1.50 1.11 -26.26
C GLU A 8 2.52 0.73 -25.18
N ASP A 9 3.60 1.50 -25.05
CA ASP A 9 4.63 1.29 -24.03
C ASP A 9 4.04 1.43 -22.60
N ARG A 10 3.18 2.43 -22.38
CA ARG A 10 2.49 2.63 -21.09
C ARG A 10 1.56 1.49 -20.74
N ILE A 11 0.84 0.94 -21.73
CA ILE A 11 -0.06 -0.20 -21.54
C ILE A 11 0.71 -1.43 -21.08
N VAL A 12 1.87 -1.69 -21.69
CA VAL A 12 2.74 -2.83 -21.35
C VAL A 12 3.38 -2.64 -19.98
N LEU A 13 3.88 -1.44 -19.67
CA LEU A 13 4.51 -1.13 -18.38
C LEU A 13 3.54 -1.29 -17.21
N LEU A 14 2.31 -0.79 -17.35
CA LEU A 14 1.30 -0.93 -16.31
C LEU A 14 0.92 -2.41 -16.08
N GLU A 15 0.74 -3.17 -17.16
CA GLU A 15 0.40 -4.59 -17.06
C GLU A 15 1.50 -5.38 -16.35
N SER A 16 2.76 -5.12 -16.70
CA SER A 16 3.91 -5.74 -16.03
C SER A 16 3.97 -5.41 -14.54
N ALA A 17 3.73 -4.15 -14.17
CA ALA A 17 3.73 -3.72 -12.78
C ALA A 17 2.59 -4.36 -11.97
N LEU A 18 1.39 -4.43 -12.55
CA LEU A 18 0.23 -5.07 -11.92
C LEU A 18 0.42 -6.58 -11.76
N SER A 19 0.87 -7.26 -12.81
CA SER A 19 1.13 -8.70 -12.77
C SER A 19 2.16 -9.05 -11.70
N LYS A 20 3.26 -8.29 -11.61
CA LYS A 20 4.31 -8.49 -10.61
C LYS A 20 3.81 -8.31 -9.17
N ALA A 21 2.93 -7.35 -8.93
CA ALA A 21 2.38 -7.07 -7.60
C ALA A 21 1.13 -7.91 -7.26
N SER A 22 0.57 -8.65 -8.21
CA SER A 22 -0.70 -9.36 -8.00
C SER A 22 -0.58 -10.60 -7.13
N MET A 23 -1.62 -10.86 -6.35
CA MET A 23 -1.88 -12.15 -5.70
C MET A 23 -2.47 -13.13 -6.73
N ASP A 24 -2.53 -14.42 -6.38
CA ASP A 24 -3.06 -15.49 -7.27
C ASP A 24 -4.48 -15.21 -7.80
N ASN A 25 -5.29 -14.48 -7.02
CA ASN A 25 -6.65 -14.09 -7.40
C ASN A 25 -6.73 -12.74 -8.16
N LYS A 26 -5.61 -12.26 -8.70
CA LYS A 26 -5.46 -10.94 -9.35
C LYS A 26 -5.85 -9.75 -8.47
N THR A 27 -5.67 -9.87 -7.15
CA THR A 27 -5.80 -8.73 -6.23
C THR A 27 -4.45 -8.05 -6.07
N VAL A 28 -4.41 -6.73 -6.16
CA VAL A 28 -3.21 -5.91 -5.91
C VAL A 28 -3.50 -4.95 -4.74
N ILE A 29 -2.51 -4.66 -3.90
CA ILE A 29 -2.61 -3.58 -2.91
C ILE A 29 -2.00 -2.33 -3.56
N ILE A 30 -2.76 -1.24 -3.65
CA ILE A 30 -2.35 -0.02 -4.34
C ILE A 30 -2.29 1.13 -3.35
N ALA A 31 -1.14 1.80 -3.30
CA ALA A 31 -0.97 3.09 -2.62
C ALA A 31 -0.43 4.11 -3.62
N ILE A 32 -0.90 5.35 -3.54
CA ILE A 32 -0.38 6.46 -4.35
C ILE A 32 0.41 7.40 -3.46
N VAL A 33 1.58 7.80 -3.93
CA VAL A 33 2.54 8.58 -3.16
C VAL A 33 3.08 9.75 -3.98
N ASN A 34 3.41 10.84 -3.29
CA ASN A 34 4.06 12.01 -3.87
C ASN A 34 5.32 12.40 -3.07
N LYS A 35 6.04 13.41 -3.58
CA LYS A 35 7.26 14.00 -3.02
C LYS A 35 7.14 14.33 -1.53
N ALA A 36 6.03 14.95 -1.11
CA ALA A 36 5.82 15.38 0.27
C ALA A 36 5.77 14.20 1.27
N TYR A 37 5.30 13.02 0.83
CA TYR A 37 5.23 11.82 1.65
C TYR A 37 6.57 11.04 1.70
N VAL A 38 7.54 11.37 0.83
CA VAL A 38 8.83 10.67 0.74
C VAL A 38 10.03 11.51 1.19
N GLU A 39 9.97 12.84 1.18
CA GLU A 39 11.13 13.65 1.60
C GLU A 39 11.19 13.79 3.12
N GLY A 40 10.10 14.24 3.76
CA GLY A 40 9.91 14.29 5.22
C GLY A 40 10.93 15.14 5.98
N ASP A 41 10.48 15.93 6.95
CA ASP A 41 11.39 16.69 7.82
C ASP A 41 11.91 15.82 8.97
N ASN A 42 13.14 16.10 9.43
CA ASN A 42 13.76 15.47 10.61
C ASN A 42 13.87 13.93 10.56
N GLY A 43 13.97 13.34 9.37
CA GLY A 43 14.25 11.92 9.17
C GLY A 43 13.05 10.98 9.36
N LYS A 44 11.82 11.51 9.55
CA LYS A 44 10.60 10.70 9.61
C LYS A 44 9.71 11.00 8.41
N ARG A 45 9.66 10.08 7.47
CA ARG A 45 8.82 10.17 6.27
C ARG A 45 7.54 9.39 6.46
N MET A 46 6.43 9.88 5.90
CA MET A 46 5.16 9.17 5.95
C MET A 46 5.26 7.79 5.29
N LEU A 47 5.96 7.70 4.16
CA LEU A 47 6.18 6.41 3.49
C LEU A 47 6.93 5.41 4.38
N ASP A 48 7.91 5.87 5.18
CA ASP A 48 8.66 4.98 6.07
C ASP A 48 7.75 4.46 7.20
N LEU A 49 6.85 5.30 7.73
CA LEU A 49 5.83 4.87 8.71
C LEU A 49 4.84 3.86 8.11
N PHE A 50 4.37 4.12 6.90
CA PHE A 50 3.47 3.21 6.16
C PHE A 50 4.08 1.82 6.01
N LEU A 51 5.32 1.74 5.53
CA LEU A 51 6.05 0.48 5.34
C LEU A 51 6.40 -0.19 6.68
N GLU A 52 6.71 0.59 7.71
CA GLU A 52 6.91 0.06 9.06
C GLU A 52 5.63 -0.63 9.57
N GLY A 53 4.45 -0.09 9.26
CA GLY A 53 3.17 -0.74 9.53
C GLY A 53 3.10 -2.17 9.01
N PHE A 54 3.38 -2.38 7.71
CA PHE A 54 3.44 -3.73 7.11
C PHE A 54 4.43 -4.65 7.84
N ARG A 55 5.57 -4.09 8.26
CA ARG A 55 6.64 -4.86 8.88
C ARG A 55 6.31 -5.31 10.30
N VAL A 56 5.67 -4.46 11.11
CA VAL A 56 5.43 -4.74 12.53
C VAL A 56 4.01 -5.22 12.81
N GLY A 57 3.12 -5.14 11.82
CA GLY A 57 1.76 -5.67 11.91
C GLY A 57 1.70 -7.19 12.01
N GLU A 58 0.58 -7.68 12.53
CA GLU A 58 0.29 -9.11 12.65
C GLU A 58 -0.16 -9.66 11.28
N ASP A 59 0.60 -10.61 10.73
CA ASP A 59 0.36 -11.24 9.41
C ASP A 59 0.33 -10.26 8.22
N THR A 60 1.00 -9.11 8.33
CA THR A 60 1.07 -8.09 7.27
C THR A 60 2.36 -8.10 6.47
N GLN A 61 3.45 -8.69 7.00
CA GLN A 61 4.79 -8.59 6.41
C GLN A 61 4.82 -9.13 4.97
N GLY A 62 4.16 -10.24 4.70
CA GLY A 62 4.08 -10.82 3.35
C GLY A 62 3.24 -10.00 2.37
N LEU A 63 2.42 -9.06 2.84
CA LEU A 63 1.56 -8.25 1.96
C LEU A 63 2.33 -7.16 1.22
N SER A 64 3.54 -6.80 1.68
CA SER A 64 4.36 -5.78 1.01
C SER A 64 4.86 -6.23 -0.37
N SER A 65 4.97 -7.54 -0.64
CA SER A 65 5.28 -8.03 -2.00
C SER A 65 4.14 -7.81 -2.98
N HIS A 66 2.91 -7.61 -2.47
CA HIS A 66 1.71 -7.33 -3.25
C HIS A 66 1.33 -5.86 -3.29
N LEU A 67 2.17 -5.00 -2.69
CA LEU A 67 2.02 -3.55 -2.73
C LEU A 67 2.61 -3.01 -4.04
N LEU A 68 1.76 -2.36 -4.85
CA LEU A 68 2.15 -1.49 -5.95
C LEU A 68 2.10 -0.03 -5.47
N LEU A 69 3.28 0.57 -5.34
CA LEU A 69 3.42 1.97 -4.99
C LEU A 69 3.44 2.82 -6.27
N VAL A 70 2.40 3.61 -6.45
CA VAL A 70 2.17 4.45 -7.64
C VAL A 70 2.68 5.86 -7.34
N ALA A 71 3.78 6.24 -7.97
CA ALA A 71 4.43 7.52 -7.79
C ALA A 71 3.93 8.56 -8.79
N VAL A 72 3.51 9.73 -8.31
CA VAL A 72 3.01 10.83 -9.17
C VAL A 72 4.09 11.84 -9.55
N ASP A 73 5.31 11.68 -9.04
CA ASP A 73 6.47 12.53 -9.34
C ASP A 73 7.77 11.71 -9.39
N GLN A 74 8.84 12.32 -9.87
CA GLN A 74 10.13 11.63 -10.04
C GLN A 74 10.77 11.24 -8.69
N THR A 75 10.65 12.09 -7.67
CA THR A 75 11.28 11.88 -6.36
C THR A 75 10.69 10.67 -5.67
N SER A 76 9.35 10.59 -5.66
CA SER A 76 8.64 9.44 -5.09
C SER A 76 8.88 8.15 -5.87
N PHE A 77 9.04 8.23 -7.19
CA PHE A 77 9.38 7.08 -8.03
C PHE A 77 10.80 6.56 -7.77
N GLU A 78 11.78 7.44 -7.63
CA GLU A 78 13.16 7.08 -7.27
C GLU A 78 13.24 6.49 -5.87
N ARG A 79 12.53 7.08 -4.89
CA ARG A 79 12.43 6.51 -3.54
C ARG A 79 11.83 5.11 -3.55
N CYS A 80 10.75 4.90 -4.31
CA CYS A 80 10.13 3.58 -4.46
C CYS A 80 11.13 2.55 -4.98
N LYS A 81 11.88 2.88 -6.05
CA LYS A 81 12.90 2.00 -6.63
C LYS A 81 14.06 1.75 -5.66
N PHE A 82 14.50 2.78 -4.94
CA PHE A 82 15.54 2.67 -3.92
C PHE A 82 15.15 1.71 -2.79
N LEU A 83 13.85 1.62 -2.46
CA LEU A 83 13.29 0.70 -1.47
C LEU A 83 12.94 -0.69 -2.05
N TRP A 84 13.26 -0.94 -3.33
CA TRP A 84 13.05 -2.23 -4.01
C TRP A 84 11.58 -2.71 -3.99
N LEU A 85 10.63 -1.77 -3.99
CA LEU A 85 9.19 -2.06 -4.02
C LEU A 85 8.70 -2.28 -5.46
N ASN A 86 7.45 -2.73 -5.63
CA ASN A 86 6.80 -2.65 -6.93
C ASN A 86 6.39 -1.19 -7.18
N CYS A 87 6.94 -0.60 -8.23
CA CYS A 87 6.81 0.83 -8.51
C CYS A 87 6.15 1.05 -9.87
N TYR A 88 5.22 1.99 -9.94
CA TYR A 88 4.70 2.50 -11.20
C TYR A 88 4.68 4.02 -11.21
N LYS A 89 5.27 4.64 -12.23
CA LYS A 89 5.25 6.09 -12.38
C LYS A 89 3.99 6.51 -13.12
N LEU A 90 3.09 7.22 -12.44
CA LEU A 90 1.87 7.74 -13.03
C LEU A 90 2.19 9.04 -13.75
N GLU A 91 2.35 8.97 -15.07
CA GLU A 91 2.56 10.17 -15.88
C GLU A 91 1.32 11.06 -15.89
N THR A 92 1.56 12.33 -15.63
CA THR A 92 0.58 13.40 -15.70
C THR A 92 0.96 14.33 -16.85
N ASP A 93 0.12 14.37 -17.89
CA ASP A 93 0.41 15.17 -19.08
C ASP A 93 0.49 16.67 -18.70
N GLY A 94 1.69 17.25 -18.77
CA GLY A 94 1.91 18.69 -18.74
C GLY A 94 1.77 19.42 -17.40
N VAL A 95 1.71 18.73 -16.26
CA VAL A 95 1.65 19.39 -14.94
C VAL A 95 2.79 18.88 -14.05
N ASP A 96 3.60 19.82 -13.58
CA ASP A 96 4.68 19.58 -12.62
C ASP A 96 4.10 19.46 -11.20
N PHE A 97 4.04 18.22 -10.68
CA PHE A 97 3.55 17.92 -9.34
C PHE A 97 4.62 18.00 -8.25
N THR A 98 5.73 18.70 -8.48
CA THR A 98 6.71 18.97 -7.42
C THR A 98 6.08 19.82 -6.28
N GLY A 99 6.24 19.37 -5.03
CA GLY A 99 5.92 20.10 -3.79
C GLY A 99 4.68 19.62 -3.00
N GLU A 100 4.58 20.05 -1.73
CA GLU A 100 3.35 19.95 -0.92
C GLU A 100 2.26 20.80 -1.60
N LYS A 101 1.25 20.15 -2.19
CA LYS A 101 0.14 20.88 -2.81
C LYS A 101 -0.84 21.27 -1.71
N VAL A 102 -1.18 22.54 -1.64
CA VAL A 102 -2.23 23.05 -0.75
C VAL A 102 -3.50 22.24 -1.00
N TYR A 103 -4.03 21.66 0.07
CA TYR A 103 -5.32 20.99 0.12
C TYR A 103 -6.38 21.85 -0.60
N MET A 104 -7.10 21.27 -1.58
CA MET A 104 -8.10 21.93 -2.46
C MET A 104 -7.57 22.78 -3.62
N SER A 105 -6.26 22.82 -3.88
CA SER A 105 -5.74 23.45 -5.10
C SER A 105 -6.22 22.72 -6.38
N ARG A 106 -6.25 23.44 -7.51
CA ARG A 106 -6.64 22.88 -8.82
C ARG A 106 -5.77 21.67 -9.20
N ASP A 107 -4.49 21.72 -8.87
CA ASP A 107 -3.54 20.63 -9.11
C ASP A 107 -3.82 19.43 -8.20
N PHE A 108 -4.13 19.66 -6.91
CA PHE A 108 -4.55 18.58 -6.01
C PHE A 108 -5.83 17.91 -6.52
N ILE A 109 -6.84 18.66 -6.94
CA ILE A 109 -8.09 18.11 -7.48
C ILE A 109 -7.83 17.32 -8.77
N ASN A 110 -7.02 17.85 -9.69
CA ASN A 110 -6.63 17.14 -10.92
C ASN A 110 -5.86 15.84 -10.63
N MET A 111 -4.97 15.85 -9.63
CA MET A 111 -4.23 14.67 -9.17
C MET A 111 -5.17 13.59 -8.61
N MET A 112 -6.14 13.98 -7.77
CA MET A 112 -7.10 13.03 -7.19
C MET A 112 -8.04 12.42 -8.23
N TRP A 113 -8.45 13.20 -9.23
CA TRP A 113 -9.18 12.66 -10.38
C TRP A 113 -8.32 11.73 -11.23
N ARG A 114 -7.03 12.03 -11.39
CA ARG A 114 -6.09 11.13 -12.08
C ARG A 114 -5.93 9.80 -11.34
N ARG A 115 -5.93 9.82 -10.00
CA ARG A 115 -6.04 8.60 -9.17
C ARG A 115 -7.31 7.81 -9.51
N THR A 116 -8.49 8.44 -9.51
CA THR A 116 -9.74 7.75 -9.83
C THR A 116 -9.72 7.13 -11.22
N LEU A 117 -9.19 7.85 -12.22
CA LEU A 117 -9.02 7.32 -13.57
C LEU A 117 -8.09 6.10 -13.60
N PHE A 118 -6.91 6.21 -12.99
CA PHE A 118 -5.93 5.13 -12.92
C PHE A 118 -6.53 3.86 -12.30
N LEU A 119 -7.23 4.01 -11.18
CA LEU A 119 -7.87 2.88 -10.50
C LEU A 119 -9.00 2.26 -11.35
N GLY A 120 -9.74 3.06 -12.13
CA GLY A 120 -10.67 2.55 -13.13
C GLY A 120 -9.99 1.72 -14.22
N GLU A 121 -8.82 2.15 -14.70
CA GLU A 121 -8.02 1.38 -15.68
C GLU A 121 -7.50 0.06 -15.11
N VAL A 122 -7.16 0.01 -13.82
CA VAL A 122 -6.81 -1.25 -13.13
C VAL A 122 -7.99 -2.23 -13.15
N LEU A 123 -9.20 -1.76 -12.87
CA LEU A 123 -10.41 -2.60 -12.95
C LEU A 123 -10.65 -3.11 -14.36
N LYS A 124 -10.50 -2.26 -15.38
CA LYS A 124 -10.70 -2.62 -16.81
C LYS A 124 -9.72 -3.71 -17.28
N ARG A 125 -8.57 -3.84 -16.62
CA ARG A 125 -7.57 -4.90 -16.87
C ARG A 125 -7.85 -6.21 -16.13
N GLY A 126 -8.94 -6.28 -15.36
CA GLY A 126 -9.32 -7.48 -14.64
C GLY A 126 -8.68 -7.65 -13.25
N TYR A 127 -7.98 -6.64 -12.75
CA TYR A 127 -7.38 -6.67 -11.41
C TYR A 127 -8.37 -6.13 -10.38
N SER A 128 -8.62 -6.92 -9.34
CA SER A 128 -9.23 -6.41 -8.10
C SER A 128 -8.15 -5.68 -7.30
N PHE A 129 -8.54 -4.77 -6.41
CA PHE A 129 -7.54 -4.13 -5.56
C PHE A 129 -8.04 -3.73 -4.19
N ILE A 130 -7.10 -3.65 -3.25
CA ILE A 130 -7.23 -2.84 -2.05
C ILE A 130 -6.53 -1.52 -2.34
N PHE A 131 -7.26 -0.42 -2.24
CA PHE A 131 -6.65 0.91 -2.20
C PHE A 131 -6.42 1.29 -0.74
N THR A 132 -5.25 1.83 -0.46
CA THR A 132 -4.88 2.37 0.84
C THR A 132 -4.11 3.68 0.65
N ASP A 133 -4.50 4.73 1.36
CA ASP A 133 -3.69 5.95 1.44
C ASP A 133 -2.40 5.65 2.22
N THR A 134 -1.35 6.43 1.94
CA THR A 134 -0.02 6.23 2.55
C THR A 134 0.00 6.63 4.04
N ASP A 135 -1.05 7.27 4.55
CA ASP A 135 -1.25 7.60 5.96
C ASP A 135 -2.23 6.64 6.66
N VAL A 136 -2.35 5.41 6.15
CA VAL A 136 -3.08 4.30 6.78
C VAL A 136 -2.08 3.25 7.26
N LEU A 137 -1.98 3.05 8.57
CA LEU A 137 -1.18 1.99 9.15
C LEU A 137 -1.92 0.66 9.13
N TRP A 138 -1.22 -0.40 8.71
CA TRP A 138 -1.73 -1.76 8.73
C TRP A 138 -1.18 -2.48 9.96
N LEU A 139 -2.02 -2.65 10.99
CA LEU A 139 -1.65 -3.30 12.24
C LEU A 139 -1.94 -4.81 12.20
N ARG A 140 -2.87 -5.25 11.36
CA ARG A 140 -3.19 -6.66 11.09
C ARG A 140 -3.50 -6.88 9.63
N ASN A 141 -3.40 -8.12 9.18
CA ASN A 141 -3.86 -8.54 7.88
C ASN A 141 -5.36 -8.21 7.68
N PRO A 142 -5.73 -7.29 6.76
CA PRO A 142 -7.13 -6.87 6.61
C PRO A 142 -8.01 -7.94 5.96
N PHE A 143 -7.44 -8.93 5.28
CA PHE A 143 -8.22 -10.03 4.69
C PHE A 143 -8.97 -10.87 5.74
N HIS A 144 -8.56 -10.83 7.01
CA HIS A 144 -9.30 -11.47 8.11
C HIS A 144 -10.61 -10.77 8.46
N ARG A 145 -10.78 -9.49 8.10
CA ARG A 145 -11.98 -8.69 8.38
C ARG A 145 -12.77 -8.31 7.13
N LEU A 146 -12.09 -8.24 6.00
CA LEU A 146 -12.73 -8.16 4.68
C LEU A 146 -13.51 -9.44 4.39
N SER A 147 -14.65 -9.29 3.74
CA SER A 147 -15.48 -10.44 3.36
C SER A 147 -14.91 -11.14 2.13
N ASN A 148 -14.75 -12.46 2.26
CA ASN A 148 -14.40 -13.34 1.14
C ASN A 148 -15.58 -13.64 0.21
N ASN A 149 -16.80 -13.18 0.55
CA ASN A 149 -17.97 -13.36 -0.31
C ASN A 149 -17.77 -12.60 -1.63
N GLN A 150 -17.63 -13.36 -2.72
CA GLN A 150 -17.41 -12.86 -4.08
C GLN A 150 -18.56 -11.98 -4.59
N SER A 151 -19.76 -12.06 -4.00
CA SER A 151 -20.88 -11.23 -4.38
C SER A 151 -20.74 -9.77 -3.96
N ILE A 152 -19.81 -9.44 -3.04
CA ILE A 152 -19.59 -8.06 -2.57
C ILE A 152 -18.66 -7.33 -3.54
N ASP A 153 -19.14 -6.26 -4.15
CA ASP A 153 -18.40 -5.53 -5.18
C ASP A 153 -17.40 -4.53 -4.58
N LEU A 154 -17.79 -3.86 -3.49
CA LEU A 154 -17.03 -2.81 -2.83
C LEU A 154 -17.14 -2.94 -1.30
N GLN A 155 -16.00 -2.88 -0.61
CA GLN A 155 -15.90 -2.79 0.84
C GLN A 155 -15.11 -1.53 1.20
N ILE A 156 -15.74 -0.53 1.81
CA ILE A 156 -15.17 0.82 1.96
C ILE A 156 -15.19 1.29 3.42
N SER A 157 -14.10 1.92 3.86
CA SER A 157 -13.99 2.54 5.19
C SER A 157 -14.97 3.70 5.38
N THR A 158 -15.17 4.10 6.62
CA THR A 158 -16.08 5.18 7.00
C THR A 158 -15.43 6.06 8.06
N ASP A 159 -15.74 7.36 8.08
CA ASP A 159 -15.24 8.27 9.12
C ASP A 159 -15.97 8.09 10.46
N ASN A 160 -17.20 7.56 10.42
CA ASN A 160 -17.96 7.13 11.59
C ASN A 160 -18.83 5.93 11.19
N PHE A 161 -18.94 4.92 12.05
CA PHE A 161 -19.75 3.74 11.77
C PHE A 161 -21.08 3.75 12.54
N ASN A 162 -22.19 3.72 11.80
CA ASN A 162 -23.54 3.78 12.38
C ASN A 162 -24.06 2.44 12.94
N GLY A 163 -23.25 1.38 12.92
CA GLY A 163 -23.63 0.03 13.37
C GLY A 163 -24.23 -0.89 12.30
N ASP A 164 -24.61 -0.37 11.12
CA ASP A 164 -25.11 -1.17 10.00
C ASP A 164 -24.12 -1.17 8.81
N PRO A 165 -23.48 -2.31 8.50
CA PRO A 165 -22.53 -2.42 7.40
C PRO A 165 -23.19 -2.33 6.01
N ARG A 166 -24.51 -2.24 5.90
CA ARG A 166 -25.25 -2.06 4.63
C ARG A 166 -25.84 -0.66 4.48
N SER A 167 -25.84 0.14 5.54
CA SER A 167 -26.45 1.46 5.51
C SER A 167 -25.65 2.44 4.68
N LYS A 168 -26.29 3.00 3.64
CA LYS A 168 -25.73 4.05 2.77
C LYS A 168 -25.58 5.40 3.48
N THR A 169 -26.05 5.52 4.73
CA THR A 169 -25.89 6.75 5.53
C THR A 169 -24.56 6.82 6.24
N ASN A 170 -23.75 5.75 6.23
CA ASN A 170 -22.38 5.79 6.71
C ASN A 170 -21.56 6.82 5.90
N PRO A 171 -20.86 7.77 6.54
CA PRO A 171 -19.98 8.71 5.87
C PRO A 171 -18.75 7.96 5.34
N ILE A 172 -18.64 7.83 4.01
CA ILE A 172 -17.55 7.07 3.41
C ILE A 172 -16.20 7.73 3.65
N ASN A 173 -15.18 6.90 3.79
CA ASN A 173 -13.77 7.28 3.78
C ASN A 173 -13.07 6.50 2.65
N THR A 174 -12.40 7.22 1.76
CA THR A 174 -11.72 6.68 0.57
C THR A 174 -10.24 6.37 0.81
N GLY A 175 -9.77 6.46 2.05
CA GLY A 175 -8.40 6.12 2.43
C GLY A 175 -8.18 4.61 2.57
N PHE A 176 -9.22 3.81 2.76
CA PHE A 176 -9.11 2.35 2.65
C PHE A 176 -10.36 1.73 2.02
N TYR A 177 -10.19 0.96 0.94
CA TYR A 177 -11.28 0.14 0.40
C TYR A 177 -10.79 -1.02 -0.46
N MET A 178 -11.55 -2.10 -0.47
CA MET A 178 -11.39 -3.23 -1.38
C MET A 178 -12.47 -3.18 -2.46
N VAL A 179 -12.07 -3.29 -3.72
CA VAL A 179 -12.99 -3.34 -4.85
C VAL A 179 -12.65 -4.52 -5.76
N ARG A 180 -13.69 -5.23 -6.21
CA ARG A 180 -13.55 -6.33 -7.18
C ARG A 180 -13.65 -5.82 -8.60
N SER A 181 -12.84 -6.35 -9.51
CA SER A 181 -12.99 -6.06 -10.93
C SER A 181 -14.23 -6.77 -11.49
N ASN A 182 -15.21 -6.00 -11.95
CA ASN A 182 -16.34 -6.45 -12.74
C ASN A 182 -17.00 -5.24 -13.44
N ASN A 183 -17.97 -5.51 -14.32
CA ASN A 183 -18.64 -4.46 -15.08
C ASN A 183 -19.31 -3.40 -14.20
N LYS A 184 -19.86 -3.76 -13.03
CA LYS A 184 -20.54 -2.82 -12.14
C LYS A 184 -19.56 -1.84 -11.50
N THR A 185 -18.41 -2.32 -11.03
CA THR A 185 -17.38 -1.47 -10.43
C THR A 185 -16.64 -0.64 -11.47
N ILE A 186 -16.42 -1.17 -12.68
CA ILE A 186 -15.91 -0.37 -13.80
C ILE A 186 -16.86 0.79 -14.11
N SER A 187 -18.16 0.52 -14.25
CA SER A 187 -19.17 1.58 -14.46
C SER A 187 -19.24 2.59 -13.31
N LEU A 188 -19.05 2.15 -12.05
CA LEU A 188 -18.96 3.05 -10.91
C LEU A 188 -17.80 4.03 -11.06
N PHE A 189 -16.60 3.53 -11.38
CA PHE A 189 -15.41 4.36 -11.52
C PHE A 189 -15.49 5.29 -12.74
N ASP A 190 -16.05 4.84 -13.86
CA ASP A 190 -16.29 5.68 -15.04
C ASP A 190 -17.29 6.80 -14.71
N ALA A 191 -18.42 6.49 -14.06
CA ALA A 191 -19.42 7.47 -13.66
C ALA A 191 -18.92 8.43 -12.56
N TRP A 192 -18.03 7.96 -11.70
CA TRP A 192 -17.35 8.79 -10.71
C TRP A 192 -16.40 9.78 -11.38
N TYR A 193 -15.50 9.29 -12.25
CA TYR A 193 -14.55 10.13 -12.97
C TYR A 193 -15.22 11.14 -13.90
N ALA A 194 -16.35 10.79 -14.52
CA ALA A 194 -17.10 11.68 -15.41
C ALA A 194 -17.57 12.99 -14.74
N ARG A 195 -17.71 13.01 -13.40
CA ARG A 195 -18.10 14.21 -12.65
C ARG A 195 -16.96 15.23 -12.47
N LYS A 196 -15.71 14.92 -12.85
CA LYS A 196 -14.54 15.78 -12.60
C LYS A 196 -14.70 17.25 -13.01
N ASN A 197 -15.40 17.51 -14.11
CA ASN A 197 -15.57 18.86 -14.67
C ASN A 197 -16.80 19.60 -14.11
N SER A 198 -17.71 18.89 -13.42
CA SER A 198 -18.98 19.43 -12.89
C SER A 198 -19.04 19.43 -11.36
N SER A 199 -17.89 19.20 -10.69
CA SER A 199 -17.77 19.10 -9.23
C SER A 199 -16.81 20.14 -8.66
N GLN A 200 -16.98 21.40 -9.06
CA GLN A 200 -16.12 22.49 -8.60
C GLN A 200 -16.18 22.62 -7.06
N GLY A 201 -15.01 22.65 -6.41
CA GLY A 201 -14.91 22.79 -4.96
C GLY A 201 -15.21 21.51 -4.15
N MET A 202 -15.41 20.37 -4.81
CA MET A 202 -15.62 19.07 -4.16
C MET A 202 -14.41 18.15 -4.36
N LYS A 203 -14.11 17.31 -3.37
CA LYS A 203 -13.15 16.20 -3.51
C LYS A 203 -13.81 14.99 -4.15
N GLU A 204 -13.00 14.06 -4.64
CA GLU A 204 -13.49 12.81 -5.22
C GLU A 204 -14.36 12.04 -4.22
N GLN A 205 -13.99 12.00 -2.93
CA GLN A 205 -14.81 11.40 -1.87
C GLN A 205 -16.18 12.06 -1.74
N ASP A 206 -16.24 13.39 -1.74
CA ASP A 206 -17.51 14.15 -1.65
C ASP A 206 -18.41 13.82 -2.85
N VAL A 207 -17.81 13.70 -4.04
CA VAL A 207 -18.53 13.34 -5.26
C VAL A 207 -19.06 11.92 -5.18
N LEU A 208 -18.25 10.94 -4.75
CA LEU A 208 -18.73 9.57 -4.58
C LEU A 208 -19.86 9.50 -3.56
N GLN A 209 -19.71 10.19 -2.42
CA GLN A 209 -20.74 10.30 -1.39
C GLN A 209 -22.04 10.90 -1.95
N GLY A 210 -21.94 11.94 -2.78
CA GLY A 210 -23.08 12.53 -3.50
C GLY A 210 -23.76 11.52 -4.42
N LYS A 211 -22.98 10.79 -5.25
CA LYS A 211 -23.53 9.77 -6.15
C LYS A 211 -24.20 8.61 -5.41
N ILE A 212 -23.68 8.22 -4.24
CA ILE A 212 -24.33 7.23 -3.35
C ILE A 212 -25.71 7.73 -2.92
N LYS A 213 -25.82 9.01 -2.53
CA LYS A 213 -27.10 9.65 -2.17
C LYS A 213 -28.05 9.76 -3.37
N GLU A 214 -27.52 10.00 -4.57
CA GLU A 214 -28.28 9.98 -5.83
C GLU A 214 -28.79 8.57 -6.21
N GLY A 215 -28.27 7.51 -5.59
CA GLY A 215 -28.76 6.14 -5.78
C GLY A 215 -27.90 5.25 -6.67
N ILE A 216 -26.68 5.67 -7.03
CA ILE A 216 -25.84 4.93 -8.00
C ILE A 216 -25.60 3.45 -7.65
N PHE A 217 -25.53 3.11 -6.36
CA PHE A 217 -25.39 1.72 -5.93
C PHE A 217 -26.60 0.85 -6.31
N GLY A 218 -27.81 1.42 -6.27
CA GLY A 218 -29.02 0.75 -6.74
C GLY A 218 -29.06 0.64 -8.26
N GLU A 219 -28.75 1.75 -8.96
CA GLU A 219 -28.72 1.81 -10.43
C GLU A 219 -27.77 0.75 -11.03
N LEU A 220 -26.56 0.63 -10.46
CA LEU A 220 -25.55 -0.33 -10.90
C LEU A 220 -25.68 -1.71 -10.25
N LYS A 221 -26.70 -1.92 -9.39
CA LYS A 221 -26.91 -3.17 -8.63
C LYS A 221 -25.66 -3.63 -7.87
N LEU A 222 -24.95 -2.67 -7.27
CA LEU A 222 -23.74 -2.90 -6.49
C LEU A 222 -24.08 -3.45 -5.11
N THR A 223 -23.39 -4.52 -4.72
CA THR A 223 -23.39 -5.02 -3.35
C THR A 223 -22.23 -4.38 -2.61
N VAL A 224 -22.54 -3.47 -1.69
CA VAL A 224 -21.54 -2.72 -0.93
C VAL A 224 -21.58 -3.12 0.54
N ARG A 225 -20.41 -3.08 1.19
CA ARG A 225 -20.25 -3.23 2.63
C ARG A 225 -19.44 -2.05 3.18
N PHE A 226 -19.97 -1.37 4.18
CA PHE A 226 -19.25 -0.35 4.93
C PHE A 226 -18.47 -1.02 6.06
N LEU A 227 -17.23 -0.58 6.26
CA LEU A 227 -16.30 -1.19 7.21
C LEU A 227 -16.42 -0.54 8.58
N ASP A 228 -16.55 -1.37 9.60
CA ASP A 228 -16.68 -0.96 11.00
C ASP A 228 -15.36 -0.35 11.52
N THR A 229 -15.46 0.84 12.12
CA THR A 229 -14.34 1.61 12.70
C THR A 229 -13.70 0.91 13.90
N LEU A 230 -14.35 -0.08 14.51
CA LEU A 230 -13.72 -0.99 15.46
C LEU A 230 -12.49 -1.70 14.86
N TYR A 231 -12.55 -2.05 13.58
CA TYR A 231 -11.47 -2.73 12.87
C TYR A 231 -10.69 -1.79 11.95
N PHE A 232 -11.38 -0.95 11.19
CA PHE A 232 -10.79 0.00 10.24
C PHE A 232 -10.87 1.41 10.83
N SER A 233 -10.06 1.64 11.86
CA SER A 233 -10.06 2.85 12.67
C SER A 233 -9.53 4.05 11.89
N GLY A 234 -9.84 5.25 12.37
CA GLY A 234 -9.08 6.45 12.06
C GLY A 234 -9.32 7.53 13.10
N PHE A 235 -8.55 8.62 13.11
CA PHE A 235 -8.68 9.66 14.14
C PHE A 235 -10.01 10.44 14.10
N CYS A 236 -10.84 10.29 13.06
CA CYS A 236 -12.23 10.75 13.11
C CYS A 236 -13.10 9.92 14.08
N GLU A 237 -12.82 8.63 14.23
CA GLU A 237 -13.45 7.72 15.18
C GLU A 237 -12.47 6.60 15.58
N ASP A 238 -11.86 6.77 16.75
CA ASP A 238 -10.89 5.80 17.26
C ASP A 238 -11.57 4.47 17.61
N SER A 239 -10.91 3.36 17.25
CA SER A 239 -11.30 2.04 17.68
C SER A 239 -11.27 1.94 19.20
N LYS A 240 -12.36 1.41 19.76
CA LYS A 240 -12.51 1.18 21.21
C LYS A 240 -11.81 -0.09 21.69
N ASP A 241 -11.25 -0.91 20.79
CA ASP A 241 -10.50 -2.12 21.15
C ASP A 241 -9.20 -2.28 20.34
N PHE A 242 -8.09 -1.92 20.99
CA PHE A 242 -6.74 -2.06 20.45
C PHE A 242 -6.34 -3.52 20.11
N ARG A 243 -7.05 -4.52 20.67
CA ARG A 243 -6.81 -5.93 20.36
C ARG A 243 -7.49 -6.34 19.05
N ALA A 244 -8.49 -5.59 18.61
CA ALA A 244 -9.28 -5.86 17.41
C ALA A 244 -8.85 -5.02 16.20
N VAL A 245 -8.31 -3.81 16.42
CA VAL A 245 -7.95 -2.87 15.37
C VAL A 245 -7.06 -3.50 14.29
N THR A 246 -7.43 -3.30 13.04
CA THR A 246 -6.77 -3.86 11.85
C THR A 246 -5.97 -2.81 11.11
N SER A 247 -6.54 -1.61 10.93
CA SER A 247 -5.85 -0.46 10.37
C SER A 247 -6.19 0.82 11.12
N VAL A 248 -5.31 1.82 11.02
CA VAL A 248 -5.52 3.17 11.56
C VAL A 248 -5.19 4.20 10.49
N HIS A 249 -6.19 4.96 10.06
CA HIS A 249 -6.03 6.07 9.11
C HIS A 249 -5.84 7.40 9.87
N ALA A 250 -4.86 8.21 9.46
CA ALA A 250 -4.73 9.59 9.92
C ALA A 250 -5.72 10.57 9.25
N ASN A 251 -6.98 10.18 9.13
CA ASN A 251 -8.08 11.06 8.76
C ASN A 251 -8.34 12.09 9.87
N CYS A 252 -9.09 13.16 9.58
CA CYS A 252 -9.31 14.27 10.51
C CYS A 252 -8.05 15.02 11.02
N CYS A 253 -6.86 14.73 10.49
CA CYS A 253 -5.63 15.51 10.74
C CYS A 253 -5.35 16.52 9.62
N ARG A 254 -4.89 17.72 10.00
CA ARG A 254 -4.78 18.88 9.08
C ARG A 254 -3.47 18.94 8.28
N THR A 255 -2.35 18.50 8.85
CA THR A 255 -1.01 18.64 8.24
C THR A 255 -0.29 17.30 8.19
N ILE A 256 0.68 17.17 7.28
CA ILE A 256 1.51 15.96 7.17
C ILE A 256 2.26 15.71 8.49
N ASP A 257 2.82 16.74 9.11
CA ASP A 257 3.55 16.62 10.38
C ASP A 257 2.67 16.09 11.52
N ALA A 258 1.43 16.57 11.63
CA ALA A 258 0.48 16.07 12.62
C ALA A 258 0.20 14.58 12.39
N LYS A 259 -0.08 14.20 11.12
CA LYS A 259 -0.28 12.80 10.75
C LYS A 259 0.94 11.95 11.09
N VAL A 260 2.16 12.41 10.78
CA VAL A 260 3.41 11.69 11.08
C VAL A 260 3.57 11.52 12.59
N ALA A 261 3.32 12.56 13.38
CA ALA A 261 3.43 12.51 14.83
C ALA A 261 2.43 11.52 15.45
N ASP A 262 1.16 11.60 15.06
CA ASP A 262 0.10 10.75 15.60
C ASP A 262 0.29 9.29 15.20
N LEU A 263 0.59 9.01 13.92
CA LEU A 263 0.88 7.65 13.46
C LEU A 263 2.17 7.08 14.08
N THR A 264 3.18 7.92 14.35
CA THR A 264 4.36 7.49 15.10
C THR A 264 3.97 7.02 16.51
N ALA A 265 3.06 7.72 17.19
CA ALA A 265 2.56 7.30 18.49
C ALA A 265 1.81 5.97 18.41
N VAL A 266 0.95 5.79 17.40
CA VAL A 266 0.24 4.53 17.14
C VAL A 266 1.21 3.37 16.94
N ILE A 267 2.24 3.50 16.08
CA ILE A 267 3.25 2.45 15.88
C ILE A 267 4.01 2.14 17.18
N ARG A 268 4.39 3.16 17.95
CA ARG A 268 5.11 2.98 19.21
C ARG A 268 4.29 2.14 20.19
N ASP A 269 3.01 2.47 20.33
CA ASP A 269 2.12 1.80 21.29
C ASP A 269 1.75 0.40 20.78
N TRP A 270 1.64 0.21 19.47
CA TRP A 270 1.51 -1.10 18.83
C TRP A 270 2.70 -2.02 19.12
N LYS A 271 3.94 -1.53 18.97
CA LYS A 271 5.16 -2.28 19.29
C LYS A 271 5.20 -2.70 20.76
N ARG A 272 4.79 -1.81 21.68
CA ARG A 272 4.69 -2.10 23.12
C ARG A 272 3.66 -3.21 23.39
N PHE A 273 2.48 -3.11 22.80
CA PHE A 273 1.42 -4.12 22.92
C PHE A 273 1.84 -5.49 22.37
N ARG A 274 2.53 -5.53 21.21
CA ARG A 274 3.04 -6.78 20.64
C ARG A 274 4.12 -7.41 21.53
N SER A 275 4.99 -6.58 22.11
CA SER A 275 6.02 -7.05 23.04
C SER A 275 5.39 -7.66 24.29
N SER A 276 4.38 -7.04 24.90
CA SER A 276 3.70 -7.58 26.09
C SER A 276 2.94 -8.89 25.81
N ARG A 277 2.37 -9.08 24.62
CA ARG A 277 1.80 -10.37 24.18
C ARG A 277 2.86 -11.45 24.03
N SER A 278 4.02 -11.13 23.48
CA SER A 278 5.13 -12.09 23.40
C SER A 278 5.58 -12.55 24.79
N PHE A 279 5.65 -11.64 25.78
CA PHE A 279 5.98 -11.99 27.16
C PHE A 279 4.91 -12.81 27.90
N SER A 280 3.63 -12.64 27.55
CA SER A 280 2.55 -13.43 28.14
C SER A 280 2.41 -14.82 27.50
N ASN A 281 2.83 -14.97 26.24
CA ASN A 281 2.94 -16.27 25.56
C ASN A 281 4.26 -17.01 25.87
N SER A 282 5.30 -16.32 26.37
CA SER A 282 6.62 -16.91 26.64
C SER A 282 6.75 -17.68 27.96
N ASN A 283 5.66 -17.96 28.66
CA ASN A 283 5.67 -19.01 29.69
C ASN A 283 5.74 -20.43 29.09
N GLN A 284 5.79 -20.56 27.75
CA GLN A 284 6.24 -21.78 27.08
C GLN A 284 7.24 -21.43 25.98
N THR A 285 8.46 -21.96 26.15
CA THR A 285 9.55 -22.12 25.17
C THR A 285 10.17 -20.86 24.55
N SER A 286 11.31 -20.49 25.15
CA SER A 286 12.32 -19.60 24.64
C SER A 286 13.08 -20.19 23.45
N ALA A 287 13.17 -19.37 22.38
CA ALA A 287 14.29 -19.18 21.43
C ALA A 287 13.78 -19.06 19.99
N ILE A 288 13.59 -17.82 19.48
CA ILE A 288 13.55 -17.59 18.03
C ILE A 288 14.35 -16.32 17.66
N SER A 289 15.50 -16.59 17.05
CA SER A 289 16.17 -15.94 15.92
C SER A 289 15.99 -14.43 15.70
N ALA A 290 16.99 -13.66 16.12
CA ALA A 290 17.21 -12.28 15.69
C ALA A 290 18.17 -12.26 14.49
N THR A 291 17.66 -12.22 13.25
CA THR A 291 18.52 -12.01 12.07
C THR A 291 17.91 -11.14 10.96
N ALA A 292 16.59 -11.14 10.70
CA ALA A 292 16.03 -10.31 9.62
C ALA A 292 15.66 -8.86 10.01
N MET A 293 15.38 -8.59 11.30
CA MET A 293 14.90 -7.28 11.75
C MET A 293 15.98 -6.18 11.75
N ASN A 294 17.27 -6.52 11.73
CA ASN A 294 18.30 -5.48 11.83
C ASN A 294 18.64 -4.86 10.46
N VAL A 295 18.61 -5.67 9.40
CA VAL A 295 19.10 -5.28 8.07
C VAL A 295 18.20 -4.23 7.41
N TYR A 296 16.88 -4.42 7.41
CA TYR A 296 15.97 -3.45 6.79
C TYR A 296 15.87 -2.12 7.55
N ALA A 297 16.03 -2.16 8.88
CA ALA A 297 16.11 -0.94 9.69
C ALA A 297 17.39 -0.14 9.37
N GLN A 298 18.50 -0.85 9.13
CA GLN A 298 19.74 -0.24 8.67
C GLN A 298 19.60 0.35 7.27
N VAL A 299 18.94 -0.33 6.32
CA VAL A 299 18.65 0.18 4.97
C VAL A 299 17.89 1.52 5.01
N ASN A 300 16.82 1.59 5.81
CA ASN A 300 15.99 2.80 5.87
C ASN A 300 16.70 4.00 6.52
N ALA A 301 17.72 3.74 7.34
CA ALA A 301 18.54 4.76 7.97
C ALA A 301 19.64 5.32 7.04
N ILE A 302 19.88 4.71 5.87
CA ILE A 302 20.89 5.19 4.92
C ILE A 302 20.35 6.45 4.21
N PRO A 303 21.00 7.63 4.37
CA PRO A 303 20.61 8.83 3.66
C PRO A 303 20.85 8.67 2.15
N MET A 304 20.09 9.36 1.30
CA MET A 304 20.33 9.31 -0.15
C MET A 304 21.73 9.81 -0.50
N LEU A 305 22.35 9.20 -1.51
CA LEU A 305 23.68 9.56 -1.98
C LEU A 305 23.70 11.01 -2.48
N ASN A 306 24.65 11.79 -2.02
CA ASN A 306 24.96 13.12 -2.49
C ASN A 306 26.49 13.30 -2.56
N GLY A 307 26.94 14.44 -3.12
CA GLY A 307 28.37 14.69 -3.34
C GLY A 307 29.23 14.69 -2.07
N MET A 308 28.65 14.82 -0.88
CA MET A 308 29.37 14.93 0.39
C MET A 308 29.39 13.64 1.23
N ASN A 309 28.51 12.68 0.96
CA ASN A 309 28.35 11.49 1.81
C ASN A 309 28.81 10.17 1.17
N PHE A 310 29.44 10.20 -0.02
CA PHE A 310 29.80 8.99 -0.78
C PHE A 310 30.55 7.93 0.02
N LYS A 311 31.55 8.31 0.82
CA LYS A 311 32.36 7.36 1.60
C LYS A 311 31.51 6.59 2.62
N VAL A 312 30.73 7.32 3.42
CA VAL A 312 29.84 6.75 4.46
C VAL A 312 28.69 5.97 3.82
N TRP A 313 28.15 6.48 2.71
CA TRP A 313 27.09 5.81 1.96
C TRP A 313 27.54 4.46 1.39
N LYS A 314 28.75 4.42 0.81
CA LYS A 314 29.34 3.19 0.26
C LYS A 314 29.56 2.13 1.33
N GLU A 315 30.15 2.49 2.46
CA GLU A 315 30.38 1.58 3.59
C GLU A 315 29.06 0.97 4.12
N ASN A 316 28.02 1.80 4.29
CA ASN A 316 26.72 1.32 4.74
C ASN A 316 26.03 0.39 3.71
N MET A 317 26.20 0.66 2.42
CA MET A 317 25.67 -0.20 1.35
C MET A 317 26.38 -1.57 1.31
N GLU A 318 27.70 -1.60 1.46
CA GLU A 318 28.47 -2.85 1.52
C GLU A 318 28.03 -3.73 2.70
N ILE A 319 27.75 -3.13 3.86
CA ILE A 319 27.25 -3.85 5.04
C ILE A 319 25.87 -4.46 4.76
N VAL A 320 24.94 -3.68 4.20
CA VAL A 320 23.58 -4.14 3.88
C VAL A 320 23.60 -5.28 2.88
N LEU A 321 24.36 -5.14 1.79
CA LEU A 321 24.48 -6.17 0.76
C LEU A 321 25.07 -7.46 1.35
N GLY A 322 26.13 -7.35 2.16
CA GLY A 322 26.70 -8.50 2.86
C GLY A 322 25.70 -9.19 3.79
N CYS A 323 24.84 -8.44 4.47
CA CYS A 323 23.79 -9.03 5.31
C CYS A 323 22.69 -9.72 4.50
N MET A 324 22.31 -9.16 3.34
CA MET A 324 21.34 -9.77 2.43
C MET A 324 21.88 -11.06 1.81
N ASP A 325 23.14 -11.07 1.38
CA ASP A 325 23.79 -12.26 0.82
C ASP A 325 23.91 -13.37 1.86
N LEU A 326 24.19 -13.02 3.13
CA LEU A 326 24.23 -13.99 4.22
C LEU A 326 22.85 -14.58 4.55
N ASP A 327 21.80 -13.75 4.59
CA ASP A 327 20.41 -14.23 4.77
C ASP A 327 19.97 -15.13 3.61
N LEU A 328 20.34 -14.78 2.37
CA LEU A 328 20.11 -15.62 1.19
C LEU A 328 20.86 -16.96 1.30
N ALA A 329 22.13 -16.95 1.70
CA ALA A 329 22.92 -18.16 1.89
C ALA A 329 22.33 -19.10 2.96
N LEU A 330 21.78 -18.55 4.04
CA LEU A 330 21.13 -19.32 5.11
C LEU A 330 19.79 -19.94 4.68
N ARG A 331 19.12 -19.36 3.67
CA ARG A 331 17.83 -19.85 3.13
C ARG A 331 17.99 -20.74 1.90
N THR A 332 19.18 -20.78 1.32
CA THR A 332 19.45 -21.61 0.15
C THR A 332 19.55 -23.06 0.60
N GLU A 333 18.70 -23.93 0.03
CA GLU A 333 18.71 -25.36 0.35
C GLU A 333 20.04 -26.02 -0.05
N ARG A 334 20.42 -27.07 0.68
CA ARG A 334 21.64 -27.83 0.40
C ARG A 334 21.56 -28.41 -1.02
N PRO A 335 22.59 -28.21 -1.88
CA PRO A 335 22.58 -28.80 -3.22
C PRO A 335 22.45 -30.33 -3.14
N THR A 336 21.56 -30.91 -3.94
CA THR A 336 21.44 -32.36 -4.10
C THR A 336 22.68 -32.90 -4.79
N ALA A 337 23.29 -33.93 -4.21
CA ALA A 337 24.45 -34.58 -4.79
C ALA A 337 24.08 -35.22 -6.13
N THR A 338 24.76 -34.83 -7.20
CA THR A 338 24.62 -35.44 -8.52
C THR A 338 25.16 -36.87 -8.45
N THR A 339 24.29 -37.87 -8.62
CA THR A 339 24.72 -39.24 -8.95
C THR A 339 25.22 -39.25 -10.39
N GLU A 340 26.51 -39.01 -10.59
CA GLU A 340 27.20 -39.40 -11.82
C GLU A 340 27.90 -40.75 -11.63
N ASN A 341 27.36 -41.74 -12.36
CA ASN A 341 28.05 -42.87 -12.98
C ASN A 341 28.62 -44.00 -12.10
N LEU A 342 27.72 -44.88 -11.64
CA LEU A 342 27.98 -46.32 -11.67
C LEU A 342 27.82 -46.82 -13.12
N ASN A 343 28.94 -46.87 -13.87
CA ASN A 343 29.27 -47.91 -14.85
C ASN A 343 30.41 -47.44 -15.74
N THR A 344 31.61 -48.00 -15.55
CA THR A 344 32.39 -48.73 -16.57
C THR A 344 33.77 -49.02 -16.00
N ASN A 345 34.07 -50.31 -15.83
CA ASN A 345 35.27 -50.94 -16.37
C ASN A 345 35.34 -52.41 -15.89
N LYS A 346 34.71 -53.30 -16.67
CA LYS A 346 35.28 -54.62 -16.93
C LYS A 346 36.35 -54.42 -18.00
N ILE A 347 37.61 -54.80 -17.72
CA ILE A 347 38.45 -55.55 -18.66
C ILE A 347 39.31 -56.52 -17.84
N GLU A 348 39.20 -57.80 -18.21
CA GLU A 348 40.05 -58.92 -17.82
C GLU A 348 41.43 -58.85 -18.51
N LYS A 349 42.52 -59.06 -17.77
CA LYS A 349 43.46 -60.18 -17.91
C LYS A 349 44.65 -60.03 -16.97
#